data_AF-A0A9P5GIB4-F1
#
_entry.id   AF-A0A9P5GIB4-F1
#
_cell.length_a   1.000
_cell.length_b   1.000
_cell.length_c   1.000
_cell.angle_alpha   90.00
_cell.angle_beta   90.00
_cell.angle_gamma   90.00
#
_symmetry.space_group_name_H-M   'P 1'
#
loop_
_entity.id
_entity.type
_entity.pdbx_description
1 polymer ?
#
loop_
_entity_poly.entity_id
_entity_poly.type
_entity_poly.pdbx_seq_one_letter_code
_entity_poly.pdbx_strand_id
1 'polypeptide(L)'
;MNLVRDQFEVNYFGPLNIIKATLPHMRKERAGHVMIISGITAHIGTPGLGMYCAAGWALEGFCDSLAYEIAPFNVKLTIFQCSIEIGILANLVTSAPPIFPAYSPANNQAPLFRGILNHLVPQLPDASVSSDSPVTPSRANDENARVSSIENGPFSAPEVVSMHPPLSSAHLEVLVSETVYAITSIGGHENPPSRHIVGQEGVASVKEKLKTVSEELEDFIQASFAVDVAADSDPMPAISGTNEGP
;
A
#
# COMPACT_ATOMS: atom_id res chain seq x y z
N MET A 1 -16.14 -19.18 -1.50
CA MET A 1 -15.43 -17.92 -1.26
C MET A 1 -14.61 -17.60 -2.49
N ASN A 2 -14.69 -16.37 -3.01
CA ASN A 2 -13.88 -15.92 -4.13
C ASN A 2 -12.85 -14.97 -3.53
N LEU A 3 -11.57 -15.37 -3.52
CA LEU A 3 -10.46 -14.65 -2.89
C LEU A 3 -10.44 -13.15 -3.25
N VAL A 4 -10.84 -12.82 -4.47
CA VAL A 4 -10.94 -11.43 -4.99
C VAL A 4 -12.00 -10.63 -4.24
N ARG A 5 -13.20 -11.20 -4.06
CA ARG A 5 -14.31 -10.54 -3.36
C ARG A 5 -13.98 -10.38 -1.89
N ASP A 6 -13.39 -11.40 -1.28
CA ASP A 6 -13.06 -11.40 0.14
C ASP A 6 -12.09 -10.25 0.50
N GLN A 7 -11.18 -9.86 -0.41
CA GLN A 7 -10.32 -8.68 -0.23
C GLN A 7 -11.14 -7.38 -0.11
N PHE A 8 -12.19 -7.21 -0.92
CA PHE A 8 -13.05 -6.03 -0.84
C PHE A 8 -13.99 -6.08 0.38
N GLU A 9 -14.53 -7.25 0.72
CA GLU A 9 -15.37 -7.41 1.91
C GLU A 9 -14.62 -7.00 3.18
N VAL A 10 -13.37 -7.45 3.33
CA VAL A 10 -12.56 -7.16 4.52
C VAL A 10 -11.97 -5.75 4.48
N ASN A 11 -11.30 -5.37 3.38
CA ASN A 11 -10.49 -4.13 3.37
C ASN A 11 -11.28 -2.89 2.97
N TYR A 12 -12.46 -3.02 2.35
CA TYR A 12 -13.28 -1.88 1.93
C TYR A 12 -14.64 -1.84 2.64
N PHE A 13 -15.48 -2.87 2.45
CA PHE A 13 -16.84 -2.87 2.98
C PHE A 13 -16.88 -2.93 4.51
N GLY A 14 -15.95 -3.67 5.15
CA GLY A 14 -15.79 -3.71 6.60
C GLY A 14 -15.61 -2.31 7.21
N PRO A 15 -14.51 -1.59 6.89
CA PRO A 15 -14.29 -0.23 7.36
C PRO A 15 -15.43 0.73 7.01
N LEU A 16 -15.95 0.67 5.78
CA LEU A 16 -17.08 1.50 5.34
C LEU A 16 -18.32 1.30 6.23
N ASN A 17 -18.64 0.07 6.59
CA ASN A 17 -19.79 -0.22 7.45
C ASN A 17 -19.59 0.30 8.88
N ILE A 18 -18.37 0.21 9.41
CA ILE A 18 -18.01 0.78 10.73
C ILE A 18 -18.15 2.30 10.71
N ILE A 19 -17.64 2.96 9.68
CA ILE A 19 -17.77 4.41 9.50
C ILE A 19 -19.25 4.80 9.43
N LYS A 20 -20.04 4.13 8.59
CA LYS A 20 -21.49 4.41 8.46
C LYS A 20 -22.25 4.25 9.77
N ALA A 21 -21.90 3.25 10.57
CA ALA A 21 -22.53 3.02 11.87
C ALA A 21 -22.14 4.07 12.92
N THR A 22 -20.92 4.60 12.87
CA THR A 22 -20.39 5.53 13.89
C THR A 22 -20.68 7.01 13.60
N LEU A 23 -20.71 7.41 12.32
CA LEU A 23 -20.90 8.80 11.92
C LEU A 23 -22.16 9.48 12.48
N PRO A 24 -23.35 8.84 12.58
CA PRO A 24 -24.52 9.47 13.18
C PRO A 24 -24.28 9.95 14.61
N HIS A 25 -23.53 9.18 15.40
CA HIS A 25 -23.19 9.54 16.78
C HIS A 25 -22.22 10.73 16.81
N MET A 26 -21.15 10.68 16.02
CA MET A 26 -20.17 11.78 15.95
C MET A 26 -20.80 13.10 15.47
N ARG A 27 -21.70 13.04 14.48
CA ARG A 27 -22.43 14.21 13.98
C ARG A 27 -23.37 14.82 15.03
N LYS A 28 -24.03 13.97 15.84
CA LYS A 28 -24.90 14.43 16.93
C LYS A 28 -24.11 15.19 18.00
N GLU A 29 -22.95 14.66 18.38
CA GLU A 29 -22.07 15.27 19.39
C GLU A 29 -21.24 16.43 18.83
N ARG A 30 -21.22 16.62 17.50
CA ARG A 30 -20.37 17.57 16.78
C ARG A 30 -18.90 17.45 17.17
N ALA A 31 -18.46 16.20 17.37
CA ALA A 31 -17.12 15.86 17.79
C ALA A 31 -16.84 14.40 17.40
N GLY A 32 -15.64 14.15 16.92
CA GLY A 32 -15.18 12.80 16.60
C GLY A 32 -13.96 12.82 15.71
N HIS A 33 -13.24 11.70 15.68
CA HIS A 33 -12.11 11.50 14.80
C HIS A 33 -12.14 10.06 14.27
N VAL A 34 -12.34 9.91 12.97
CA VAL A 34 -12.24 8.64 12.26
C VAL A 34 -10.79 8.45 11.82
N MET A 35 -10.12 7.45 12.36
CA MET A 35 -8.74 7.12 11.99
C MET A 35 -8.72 5.82 11.21
N ILE A 36 -8.27 5.88 9.95
CA ILE A 36 -8.23 4.74 9.04
C ILE A 36 -6.79 4.28 8.92
N ILE A 37 -6.55 3.00 9.19
CA ILE A 37 -5.26 2.38 8.98
C ILE A 37 -5.27 1.74 7.59
N SER A 38 -4.41 2.25 6.71
CA SER A 38 -4.16 1.78 5.36
C SER A 38 -2.67 1.51 5.18
N GLY A 39 -2.23 1.22 3.97
CA GLY A 39 -0.84 0.99 3.62
C GLY A 39 -0.35 1.89 2.48
N ILE A 40 0.96 2.07 2.38
CA ILE A 40 1.60 2.76 1.25
C ILE A 40 1.32 2.10 -0.12
N THR A 41 0.80 0.87 -0.11
CA THR A 41 0.22 0.20 -1.29
C THR A 41 -0.89 0.99 -1.96
N ALA A 42 -1.48 1.95 -1.24
CA ALA A 42 -2.46 2.88 -1.79
C ALA A 42 -1.85 3.99 -2.69
N HIS A 43 -0.51 4.04 -2.79
CA HIS A 43 0.23 4.84 -3.77
C HIS A 43 1.09 3.99 -4.71
N ILE A 44 1.51 2.81 -4.23
CA ILE A 44 2.51 1.98 -4.91
C ILE A 44 1.90 0.58 -5.14
N GLY A 45 1.58 0.26 -6.39
CA GLY A 45 1.12 -1.08 -6.74
C GLY A 45 2.20 -2.14 -6.50
N THR A 46 1.88 -3.20 -5.78
CA THR A 46 2.83 -4.28 -5.46
C THR A 46 2.49 -5.55 -6.24
N PRO A 47 3.43 -6.15 -6.98
CA PRO A 47 3.21 -7.41 -7.70
C PRO A 47 2.69 -8.53 -6.80
N GLY A 48 1.59 -9.16 -7.22
CA GLY A 48 0.90 -10.21 -6.45
C GLY A 48 -0.12 -9.69 -5.43
N LEU A 49 -0.20 -8.38 -5.20
CA LEU A 49 -1.17 -7.76 -4.28
C LEU A 49 -2.22 -6.88 -5.00
N GLY A 50 -2.40 -7.03 -6.32
CA GLY A 50 -3.25 -6.12 -7.11
C GLY A 50 -4.65 -5.89 -6.53
N MET A 51 -5.33 -6.95 -6.05
CA MET A 51 -6.66 -6.82 -5.44
C MET A 51 -6.63 -6.17 -4.04
N TYR A 52 -5.59 -6.44 -3.26
CA TYR A 52 -5.37 -5.79 -1.96
C TYR A 52 -5.09 -4.29 -2.14
N CYS A 53 -4.20 -3.94 -3.07
CA CYS A 53 -3.96 -2.55 -3.47
C CYS A 53 -5.26 -1.88 -3.92
N ALA A 54 -6.02 -2.50 -4.85
CA ALA A 54 -7.26 -1.93 -5.35
C ALA A 54 -8.29 -1.64 -4.23
N ALA A 55 -8.47 -2.57 -3.28
CA ALA A 55 -9.37 -2.35 -2.15
C ALA A 55 -8.89 -1.21 -1.23
N GLY A 56 -7.58 -1.11 -0.99
CA GLY A 56 -6.97 0.00 -0.24
C GLY A 56 -7.18 1.36 -0.93
N TRP A 57 -6.95 1.46 -2.23
CA TRP A 57 -7.22 2.68 -3.02
C TRP A 57 -8.69 3.06 -2.94
N ALA A 58 -9.60 2.07 -3.05
CA ALA A 58 -11.03 2.32 -2.96
C ALA A 58 -11.44 2.87 -1.58
N LEU A 59 -10.87 2.32 -0.49
CA LEU A 59 -11.12 2.81 0.86
C LEU A 59 -10.62 4.24 1.04
N GLU A 60 -9.40 4.54 0.59
CA GLU A 60 -8.82 5.86 0.73
C GLU A 60 -9.55 6.91 -0.12
N GLY A 61 -9.93 6.59 -1.35
CA GLY A 61 -10.72 7.51 -2.18
C GLY A 61 -12.11 7.80 -1.59
N PHE A 62 -12.74 6.80 -0.96
CA PHE A 62 -13.95 7.02 -0.17
C PHE A 62 -13.71 7.95 1.01
N CYS A 63 -12.60 7.76 1.74
CA CYS A 63 -12.25 8.58 2.90
C CYS A 63 -11.90 10.02 2.54
N ASP A 64 -11.18 10.24 1.44
CA ASP A 64 -10.85 11.58 0.92
C ASP A 64 -12.12 12.37 0.58
N SER A 65 -13.11 11.70 -0.03
CA SER A 65 -14.42 12.31 -0.30
C SER A 65 -15.19 12.60 1.00
N LEU A 66 -15.24 11.61 1.90
CA LEU A 66 -15.97 11.69 3.15
C LEU A 66 -15.45 12.81 4.08
N ALA A 67 -14.14 13.06 4.08
CA ALA A 67 -13.52 14.09 4.92
C ALA A 67 -14.19 15.47 4.72
N TYR A 68 -14.52 15.82 3.47
CA TYR A 68 -15.24 17.07 3.16
C TYR A 68 -16.69 17.05 3.64
N GLU A 69 -17.37 15.91 3.52
CA GLU A 69 -18.78 15.77 3.92
C GLU A 69 -18.99 15.87 5.43
N ILE A 70 -18.02 15.40 6.22
CA ILE A 70 -18.13 15.34 7.68
C ILE A 70 -17.53 16.56 8.40
N ALA A 71 -16.69 17.34 7.72
CA ALA A 71 -16.04 18.53 8.28
C ALA A 71 -17.03 19.58 8.87
N PRO A 72 -18.19 19.89 8.24
CA PRO A 72 -19.18 20.81 8.81
C PRO A 72 -19.75 20.37 10.17
N PHE A 73 -19.61 19.09 10.52
CA PHE A 73 -20.05 18.53 11.79
C PHE A 73 -18.92 18.47 12.83
N ASN A 74 -17.76 19.10 12.58
CA ASN A 74 -16.58 19.04 13.44
C ASN A 74 -16.13 17.59 13.73
N VAL A 75 -16.27 16.73 12.71
CA VAL A 75 -15.74 15.37 12.70
C VAL A 75 -14.51 15.35 11.82
N LYS A 76 -13.43 14.77 12.33
CA LYS A 76 -12.13 14.69 11.66
C LYS A 76 -11.94 13.32 11.02
N LEU A 77 -11.13 13.26 9.97
CA LEU A 77 -10.69 12.00 9.37
C LEU A 77 -9.19 12.08 9.08
N THR A 78 -8.45 11.04 9.49
CA THR A 78 -7.05 10.86 9.12
C THR A 78 -6.83 9.45 8.59
N ILE A 79 -6.15 9.34 7.44
CA ILE A 79 -5.67 8.10 6.84
C ILE A 79 -4.20 7.92 7.23
N PHE A 80 -3.90 6.88 8.01
CA PHE A 80 -2.55 6.46 8.36
C PHE A 80 -2.08 5.42 7.34
N GLN A 81 -1.08 5.77 6.54
CA GLN A 81 -0.49 4.88 5.54
C GLN A 81 0.76 4.24 6.10
N CYS A 82 0.60 2.99 6.51
CA CYS A 82 1.65 2.24 7.17
C CYS A 82 2.46 1.43 6.14
N SER A 83 3.55 0.84 6.62
CA SER A 83 4.24 -0.15 5.81
C SER A 83 3.35 -1.36 5.53
N ILE A 84 3.60 -2.03 4.42
CA ILE A 84 2.77 -3.14 3.91
C ILE A 84 2.72 -4.29 4.91
N GLU A 85 3.83 -4.52 5.61
CA GLU A 85 4.02 -5.56 6.62
C GLU A 85 3.01 -5.46 7.75
N ILE A 86 2.59 -4.26 8.15
CA ILE A 86 1.66 -4.11 9.27
C ILE A 86 0.29 -4.69 8.91
N GLY A 87 -0.27 -4.30 7.77
CA GLY A 87 -1.59 -4.75 7.33
C GLY A 87 -1.62 -6.27 7.08
N ILE A 88 -0.51 -6.83 6.63
CA ILE A 88 -0.43 -8.24 6.25
C ILE A 88 0.00 -9.11 7.42
N LEU A 89 1.09 -8.77 8.10
CA LEU A 89 1.68 -9.62 9.12
C LEU A 89 0.89 -9.66 10.43
N ALA A 90 0.08 -8.64 10.71
CA ALA A 90 -0.78 -8.60 11.89
C ALA A 90 -2.14 -9.32 11.69
N ASN A 91 -2.43 -9.82 10.49
CA ASN A 91 -3.74 -10.37 10.12
C ASN A 91 -3.64 -11.79 9.53
N LEU A 92 -4.79 -12.37 9.18
CA LEU A 92 -4.83 -13.65 8.47
C LEU A 92 -4.34 -13.45 7.04
N VAL A 93 -3.20 -14.05 6.70
CA VAL A 93 -2.62 -13.97 5.36
C VAL A 93 -3.15 -15.14 4.54
N THR A 94 -3.76 -14.84 3.40
CA THR A 94 -4.14 -15.85 2.41
C THR A 94 -3.24 -15.75 1.19
N SER A 95 -2.36 -16.72 1.02
CA SER A 95 -1.49 -16.85 -0.15
C SER A 95 -2.19 -17.69 -1.23
N ALA A 96 -2.04 -17.29 -2.49
CA ALA A 96 -2.51 -18.04 -3.64
C ALA A 96 -1.34 -18.23 -4.63
N PRO A 97 -1.25 -19.40 -5.30
CA PRO A 97 -0.21 -19.65 -6.29
C PRO A 97 -0.35 -18.69 -7.48
N PRO A 98 0.77 -18.25 -8.09
CA PRO A 98 0.73 -17.48 -9.33
C PRO A 98 0.17 -18.33 -10.48
N ILE A 99 -0.32 -17.69 -11.54
CA ILE A 99 -0.80 -18.42 -12.72
C ILE A 99 0.40 -19.10 -13.40
N PHE A 100 0.40 -20.43 -13.36
CA PHE A 100 1.46 -21.26 -13.92
C PHE A 100 1.17 -21.63 -15.39
N PRO A 101 2.18 -21.68 -16.28
CA PRO A 101 3.60 -21.38 -16.05
C PRO A 101 3.97 -19.90 -16.26
N ALA A 102 3.06 -19.05 -16.75
CA ALA A 102 3.36 -17.71 -17.25
C ALA A 102 3.99 -16.78 -16.19
N TYR A 103 3.55 -16.84 -14.94
CA TYR A 103 4.05 -16.01 -13.84
C TYR A 103 4.79 -16.83 -12.78
N SER A 104 5.39 -17.96 -13.17
CA SER A 104 6.32 -18.69 -12.29
C SER A 104 7.59 -17.86 -12.06
N PRO A 105 8.27 -18.02 -10.90
CA PRO A 105 9.55 -17.33 -10.66
C PRO A 105 10.62 -17.60 -11.73
N ALA A 106 10.59 -18.77 -12.36
CA ALA A 106 11.50 -19.12 -13.46
C ALA A 106 11.28 -18.27 -14.72
N ASN A 107 10.05 -17.81 -14.96
CA ASN A 107 9.68 -17.05 -16.16
C ASN A 107 9.48 -15.55 -15.88
N ASN A 108 9.10 -15.19 -14.65
CA ASN A 108 8.80 -13.83 -14.25
C ASN A 108 9.72 -13.38 -13.11
N GLN A 109 10.61 -12.43 -13.42
CA GLN A 109 11.59 -11.89 -12.48
C GLN A 109 10.99 -10.86 -11.51
N ALA A 110 9.73 -10.45 -11.69
CA ALA A 110 9.10 -9.52 -10.77
C ALA A 110 9.02 -10.14 -9.37
N PRO A 111 9.57 -9.48 -8.33
CA PRO A 111 9.52 -10.01 -6.98
C PRO A 111 8.07 -10.06 -6.52
N LEU A 112 7.51 -11.27 -6.44
CA LEU A 112 6.18 -11.47 -5.90
C LEU A 112 6.23 -11.22 -4.40
N PHE A 113 5.21 -10.54 -3.88
CA PHE A 113 5.12 -10.24 -2.46
C PHE A 113 5.22 -11.48 -1.55
N ARG A 114 4.74 -12.65 -2.01
CA ARG A 114 4.91 -13.92 -1.29
C ARG A 114 6.38 -14.28 -1.02
N GLY A 115 7.28 -13.95 -1.96
CA GLY A 115 8.72 -14.15 -1.80
C GLY A 115 9.28 -13.22 -0.73
N ILE A 116 8.85 -11.96 -0.73
CA ILE A 116 9.21 -10.97 0.30
C ILE A 116 8.79 -11.45 1.70
N LEU A 117 7.56 -11.98 1.85
CA LEU A 117 7.12 -12.55 3.12
C LEU A 117 7.98 -13.73 3.58
N ASN A 118 8.37 -14.62 2.66
CA ASN A 118 9.27 -15.73 2.97
C ASN A 118 10.67 -15.25 3.39
N HIS A 119 11.11 -14.06 2.97
CA HIS A 119 12.35 -13.43 3.43
C HIS A 119 12.23 -12.82 4.82
N LEU A 120 11.10 -12.17 5.10
CA LEU A 120 10.92 -11.40 6.33
C LEU A 120 10.65 -12.30 7.54
N VAL A 121 9.82 -13.34 7.38
CA VAL A 121 9.43 -14.21 8.52
C VAL A 121 10.64 -14.87 9.21
N PRO A 122 11.62 -15.46 8.51
CA PRO A 122 12.80 -16.07 9.14
C PRO A 122 13.79 -15.08 9.72
N GLN A 123 13.76 -13.81 9.29
CA GLN A 123 14.66 -12.75 9.78
C GLN A 123 14.19 -12.13 11.10
N LEU A 124 13.00 -12.50 11.56
CA LEU A 124 12.50 -12.12 12.86
C LEU A 124 13.27 -12.88 13.96
N PRO A 125 13.77 -12.20 15.01
CA PRO A 125 14.51 -12.87 16.08
C PRO A 125 13.67 -13.99 16.73
N ASP A 126 14.19 -15.22 16.78
CA ASP A 126 13.50 -16.45 17.23
C ASP A 126 12.53 -17.14 16.25
N ALA A 127 12.53 -16.82 14.95
CA ALA A 127 11.80 -17.60 13.93
C ALA A 127 12.34 -19.05 13.74
N SER A 128 13.41 -19.43 14.43
CA SER A 128 13.92 -20.80 14.46
C SER A 128 13.11 -21.69 15.42
N VAL A 129 11.88 -22.04 15.04
CA VAL A 129 11.21 -23.20 15.62
C VAL A 129 10.64 -24.07 14.50
N SER A 130 11.16 -25.30 14.43
CA SER A 130 10.80 -26.42 13.55
C SER A 130 11.51 -26.55 12.19
N SER A 131 12.84 -26.67 12.21
CA SER A 131 13.53 -27.56 11.27
C SER A 131 14.50 -28.47 12.03
N ASP A 132 13.99 -29.60 12.51
CA ASP A 132 14.85 -30.73 12.89
C ASP A 132 15.50 -31.29 11.62
N SER A 133 16.68 -30.77 11.27
CA SER A 133 17.65 -31.44 10.39
C SER A 133 19.04 -30.84 10.59
N PRO A 134 20.06 -31.65 10.94
CA PRO A 134 21.41 -31.13 11.16
C PRO A 134 22.08 -30.87 9.81
N VAL A 135 22.18 -29.60 9.39
CA VAL A 135 22.99 -29.21 8.23
C VAL A 135 24.27 -28.52 8.72
N THR A 136 25.39 -29.18 8.44
CA THR A 136 26.76 -28.73 8.70
C THR A 136 27.09 -27.52 7.81
N PRO A 137 27.77 -26.46 8.30
CA PRO A 137 27.98 -25.26 7.50
C PRO A 137 29.15 -25.42 6.53
N SER A 138 28.85 -25.50 5.23
CA SER A 138 29.82 -25.36 4.13
C SER A 138 29.69 -23.97 3.51
N ARG A 139 30.74 -23.16 3.64
CA ARG A 139 30.81 -21.71 3.31
C ARG A 139 30.86 -21.35 1.81
N ALA A 140 30.36 -22.21 0.91
CA ALA A 140 30.49 -21.97 -0.55
C ALA A 140 29.18 -22.07 -1.37
N ASN A 141 28.02 -22.37 -0.75
CA ASN A 141 26.73 -22.56 -1.45
C ASN A 141 25.59 -21.63 -0.94
N ASP A 142 25.93 -20.57 -0.22
CA ASP A 142 24.96 -19.80 0.59
C ASP A 142 23.91 -19.06 -0.26
N GLU A 143 24.23 -18.61 -1.48
CA GLU A 143 23.27 -17.90 -2.34
C GLU A 143 22.22 -18.84 -2.98
N ASN A 144 22.63 -19.96 -3.58
CA ASN A 144 21.68 -20.92 -4.16
C ASN A 144 20.82 -21.62 -3.10
N ALA A 145 21.38 -21.88 -1.91
CA ALA A 145 20.63 -22.45 -0.79
C ALA A 145 19.58 -21.46 -0.25
N ARG A 146 19.93 -20.17 -0.14
CA ARG A 146 18.97 -19.11 0.22
C ARG A 146 17.87 -18.95 -0.82
N VAL A 147 18.20 -18.90 -2.11
CA VAL A 147 17.20 -18.84 -3.20
C VAL A 147 16.23 -20.02 -3.12
N SER A 148 16.71 -21.23 -2.85
CA SER A 148 15.85 -22.41 -2.68
C SER A 148 14.96 -22.36 -1.43
N SER A 149 15.40 -21.76 -0.32
CA SER A 149 14.57 -21.64 0.89
C SER A 149 13.52 -20.54 0.76
N ILE A 150 13.80 -19.50 -0.03
CA ILE A 150 12.85 -18.43 -0.40
C ILE A 150 11.70 -18.98 -1.25
N GLU A 151 11.98 -19.92 -2.14
CA GLU A 151 10.96 -20.59 -2.95
C GLU A 151 10.14 -21.63 -2.16
N ASN A 152 10.64 -22.15 -1.04
CA ASN A 152 10.00 -23.20 -0.25
C ASN A 152 9.43 -22.73 1.10
N GLY A 153 9.25 -21.42 1.30
CA GLY A 153 8.67 -20.86 2.52
C GLY A 153 7.17 -21.16 2.70
N PRO A 154 6.60 -20.85 3.89
CA PRO A 154 5.23 -21.22 4.26
C PRO A 154 4.15 -20.63 3.33
N PHE A 155 4.45 -19.52 2.62
CA PHE A 155 3.52 -18.90 1.67
C PHE A 155 3.69 -19.38 0.22
N SER A 156 4.61 -20.30 -0.05
CA SER A 156 4.93 -20.79 -1.40
C SER A 156 4.17 -22.05 -1.84
N ALA A 157 3.25 -22.56 -1.01
CA ALA A 157 2.48 -23.75 -1.33
C ALA A 157 1.78 -23.66 -2.70
N PRO A 158 1.62 -24.79 -3.43
CA PRO A 158 0.95 -24.81 -4.72
C PRO A 158 -0.58 -24.65 -4.62
N GLU A 159 -1.11 -24.59 -3.40
CA GLU A 159 -2.52 -24.43 -3.09
C GLU A 159 -2.76 -23.10 -2.36
N VAL A 160 -4.03 -22.70 -2.27
CA VAL A 160 -4.42 -21.53 -1.49
C VAL A 160 -4.28 -21.88 0.00
N VAL A 161 -3.46 -21.14 0.72
CA VAL A 161 -3.20 -21.35 2.15
C VAL A 161 -3.50 -20.07 2.92
N SER A 162 -4.29 -20.19 3.98
CA SER A 162 -4.56 -19.11 4.92
C SER A 162 -3.90 -19.42 6.26
N MET A 163 -3.06 -18.51 6.76
CA MET A 163 -2.42 -18.65 8.06
C MET A 163 -2.15 -17.30 8.70
N HIS A 164 -2.20 -17.25 10.03
CA HIS A 164 -1.61 -16.14 10.75
C HIS A 164 -0.09 -16.31 10.76
N PRO A 165 0.67 -15.25 10.42
CA PRO A 165 2.12 -15.30 10.52
C PRO A 165 2.53 -15.64 11.96
N PRO A 166 3.52 -16.52 12.17
CA PRO A 166 3.92 -16.98 13.50
C PRO A 166 4.75 -15.92 14.23
N LEU A 167 4.14 -14.78 14.54
CA LEU A 167 4.78 -13.68 15.25
C LEU A 167 4.61 -13.82 16.76
N SER A 168 5.70 -13.61 17.51
CA SER A 168 5.63 -13.44 18.96
C SER A 168 5.01 -12.07 19.30
N SER A 169 4.55 -11.89 20.55
CA SER A 169 4.05 -10.58 21.00
C SER A 169 5.11 -9.48 20.89
N ALA A 170 6.39 -9.81 21.10
CA ALA A 170 7.49 -8.86 20.94
C ALA A 170 7.65 -8.42 19.48
N HIS A 171 7.48 -9.33 18.51
CA HIS A 171 7.49 -8.97 17.09
C HIS A 171 6.32 -8.06 16.73
N LEU A 172 5.12 -8.38 17.21
CA LEU A 172 3.95 -7.54 16.96
C LEU A 172 4.15 -6.14 17.56
N GLU A 173 4.69 -6.03 18.76
CA GLU A 173 4.97 -4.75 19.42
C GLU A 173 5.93 -3.89 18.60
N VAL A 174 7.06 -4.46 18.15
CA VAL A 174 8.02 -3.75 17.29
C VAL A 174 7.37 -3.34 15.97
N LEU A 175 6.61 -4.25 15.33
CA LEU A 175 5.94 -4.02 14.05
C LEU A 175 4.94 -2.86 14.11
N VAL A 176 4.19 -2.71 15.20
CA VAL A 176 3.13 -1.70 15.33
C VAL A 176 3.56 -0.43 16.05
N SER A 177 4.72 -0.43 16.72
CA SER A 177 5.16 0.65 17.61
C SER A 177 5.12 2.04 16.94
N GLU A 178 5.71 2.17 15.75
CA GLU A 178 5.71 3.44 15.01
C GLU A 178 4.30 3.91 14.65
N THR A 179 3.41 2.97 14.30
CA THR A 179 2.02 3.27 13.94
C THR A 179 1.22 3.70 15.16
N VAL A 180 1.39 3.00 16.30
CA VAL A 180 0.76 3.38 17.57
C VAL A 180 1.24 4.77 18.01
N TYR A 181 2.53 5.06 17.88
CA TYR A 181 3.09 6.38 18.17
C TYR A 181 2.46 7.48 17.28
N ALA A 182 2.35 7.24 15.96
CA ALA A 182 1.74 8.18 15.04
C ALA A 182 0.26 8.43 15.36
N ILE A 183 -0.51 7.37 15.59
CA ILE A 183 -1.94 7.44 15.94
C ILE A 183 -2.14 8.23 17.22
N THR A 184 -1.37 7.94 18.27
CA THR A 184 -1.50 8.62 19.57
C THR A 184 -1.13 10.10 19.50
N SER A 185 -0.14 10.45 18.67
CA SER A 185 0.32 11.84 18.49
C SER A 185 -0.66 12.69 17.67
N ILE A 186 -1.35 12.09 16.70
CA ILE A 186 -2.30 12.80 15.81
C ILE A 186 -3.74 12.74 16.34
N GLY A 187 -4.10 11.68 17.06
CA GLY A 187 -5.50 11.38 17.37
C GLY A 187 -6.24 12.47 18.15
N GLY A 188 -5.55 13.14 19.07
CA GLY A 188 -6.09 14.25 19.85
C GLY A 188 -5.82 15.65 19.25
N HIS A 189 -5.19 15.74 18.09
CA HIS A 189 -4.77 17.02 17.52
C HIS A 189 -6.00 17.85 17.08
N GLU A 190 -5.92 19.17 17.25
CA GLU A 190 -7.02 20.08 16.86
C GLU A 190 -7.22 20.07 15.35
N ASN A 191 -6.12 20.10 14.60
CA ASN A 191 -6.11 20.09 13.13
C ASN A 191 -5.24 18.93 12.63
N PRO A 192 -5.71 17.68 12.71
CA PRO A 192 -4.92 16.55 12.27
C PRO A 192 -4.78 16.58 10.73
N PRO A 193 -3.70 16.01 10.16
CA PRO A 193 -3.58 15.86 8.72
C PRO A 193 -4.67 14.92 8.17
N SER A 194 -5.12 15.12 6.94
CA SER A 194 -6.01 14.15 6.27
C SER A 194 -5.30 12.82 6.00
N ARG A 195 -3.98 12.86 5.80
CA ARG A 195 -3.13 11.72 5.45
C ARG A 195 -1.79 11.80 6.13
N HIS A 196 -1.34 10.70 6.71
CA HIS A 196 -0.05 10.59 7.38
C HIS A 196 0.63 9.28 7.01
N ILE A 197 1.82 9.36 6.41
CA ILE A 197 2.63 8.19 6.09
C ILE A 197 3.50 7.86 7.29
N VAL A 198 3.45 6.61 7.74
CA VAL A 198 4.19 6.13 8.90
C VAL A 198 5.49 5.47 8.44
N GLY A 199 6.59 5.79 9.13
CA GLY A 199 7.90 5.20 8.88
C GLY A 199 8.71 5.94 7.81
N GLN A 200 10.03 6.02 8.03
CA GLN A 200 10.95 6.76 7.15
C GLN A 200 11.00 6.17 5.73
N GLU A 201 11.02 4.84 5.62
CA GLU A 201 11.06 4.14 4.34
C GLU A 201 9.79 4.40 3.54
N GLY A 202 8.61 4.24 4.16
CA GLY A 202 7.33 4.52 3.52
C GLY A 202 7.25 5.96 3.00
N VAL A 203 7.71 6.94 3.78
CA VAL A 203 7.79 8.35 3.35
C VAL A 203 8.69 8.49 2.12
N ALA A 204 9.88 7.89 2.13
CA ALA A 204 10.80 7.96 1.00
C ALA A 204 10.21 7.33 -0.27
N SER A 205 9.63 6.13 -0.17
CA SER A 205 9.04 5.40 -1.28
C SER A 205 7.85 6.14 -1.91
N VAL A 206 6.95 6.68 -1.08
CA VAL A 206 5.79 7.44 -1.59
C VAL A 206 6.25 8.75 -2.22
N LYS A 207 7.21 9.45 -1.62
CA LYS A 207 7.76 10.68 -2.21
C LYS A 207 8.37 10.43 -3.58
N GLU A 208 9.17 9.36 -3.72
CA GLU A 208 9.75 9.01 -5.01
C GLU A 208 8.66 8.65 -6.02
N LYS A 209 7.65 7.86 -5.62
CA LYS A 209 6.55 7.52 -6.53
C LYS A 209 5.78 8.75 -7.01
N LEU A 210 5.47 9.69 -6.11
CA LEU A 210 4.78 10.93 -6.47
C LEU A 210 5.63 11.79 -7.41
N LYS A 211 6.94 11.84 -7.18
CA LYS A 211 7.89 12.52 -8.08
C LYS A 211 7.86 11.90 -9.48
N THR A 212 7.99 10.57 -9.59
CA THR A 212 7.91 9.87 -10.89
C THR A 212 6.59 10.13 -11.61
N VAL A 213 5.46 10.10 -10.89
CA VAL A 213 4.14 10.41 -11.49
C VAL A 213 4.11 11.86 -12.01
N SER A 214 4.70 12.80 -11.27
CA SER A 214 4.80 14.19 -11.73
C SER A 214 5.67 14.32 -12.98
N GLU A 215 6.80 13.62 -13.05
CA GLU A 215 7.69 13.61 -14.22
C GLU A 215 6.98 13.00 -15.44
N GLU A 216 6.28 11.88 -15.27
CA GLU A 216 5.46 11.27 -16.32
C GLU A 216 4.38 12.23 -16.84
N LEU A 217 3.73 13.01 -15.96
CA LEU A 217 2.74 14.01 -16.37
C LEU A 217 3.36 15.13 -17.21
N GLU A 218 4.55 15.61 -16.82
CA GLU A 218 5.26 16.67 -17.55
C GLU A 218 5.76 16.17 -18.92
N ASP A 219 6.29 14.95 -18.99
CA ASP A 219 6.76 14.34 -20.25
C ASP A 219 5.65 14.23 -21.30
N PHE A 220 4.40 14.03 -20.86
CA PHE A 220 3.22 13.88 -21.73
C PHE A 220 2.23 15.05 -21.65
N ILE A 221 2.67 16.22 -21.16
CA ILE A 221 1.77 17.37 -20.93
C ILE A 221 1.12 17.88 -22.21
N GLN A 222 1.86 17.91 -23.33
CA GLN A 222 1.33 18.35 -24.62
C GLN A 222 0.25 17.40 -25.16
N ALA A 223 0.44 16.09 -24.99
CA ALA A 223 -0.58 15.11 -25.37
C ALA A 223 -1.84 15.24 -24.50
N SER A 224 -1.65 15.58 -23.22
CA SER A 224 -2.76 15.83 -22.29
C SER A 224 -3.57 17.07 -22.66
N PHE A 225 -2.93 18.17 -23.07
CA PHE A 225 -3.61 19.41 -23.47
C PHE A 225 -4.19 19.38 -24.89
N ALA A 226 -3.74 18.47 -25.75
CA ALA A 226 -4.21 18.38 -27.14
C ALA A 226 -5.71 18.03 -27.28
N VAL A 227 -6.34 17.54 -26.22
CA VAL A 227 -7.77 17.21 -26.18
C VAL A 227 -8.63 18.30 -25.54
N ASP A 228 -8.03 19.41 -25.12
CA ASP A 228 -8.79 20.55 -24.64
C ASP A 228 -9.63 21.10 -25.78
N VAL A 229 -10.95 21.17 -25.55
CA VAL A 229 -11.84 21.90 -26.46
C VAL A 229 -11.42 23.36 -26.39
N ALA A 230 -10.75 23.84 -27.43
CA ALA A 230 -10.42 25.24 -27.57
C ALA A 230 -11.71 26.05 -27.42
N ALA A 231 -11.90 26.67 -26.26
CA ALA A 231 -12.91 27.69 -26.07
C ALA A 231 -12.46 28.92 -26.88
N ASP A 232 -12.84 28.93 -28.16
CA ASP A 232 -12.82 30.02 -29.15
C ASP A 232 -11.78 31.16 -29.00
N SER A 233 -10.97 31.27 -30.07
CA SER A 233 -10.48 32.51 -30.71
C SER A 233 -9.50 33.43 -29.97
N ASP A 234 -8.24 33.38 -30.42
CA ASP A 234 -7.49 34.61 -30.73
C ASP A 234 -6.52 34.32 -31.91
N PRO A 235 -6.45 35.16 -32.96
CA PRO A 235 -5.55 34.94 -34.07
C PRO A 235 -4.11 35.25 -33.64
N MET A 236 -3.21 34.28 -33.84
CA MET A 236 -1.76 34.42 -33.63
C MET A 236 -1.24 35.76 -34.20
N PRO A 237 -0.34 36.47 -33.50
CA PRO A 237 0.21 37.72 -34.02
C PRO A 237 1.04 37.45 -35.28
N ALA A 238 0.79 38.26 -36.31
CA ALA A 238 1.53 38.22 -37.57
C ALA A 238 3.03 38.41 -37.35
N ILE A 239 3.84 37.49 -37.89
CA ILE A 239 5.28 37.61 -37.96
C ILE A 239 5.61 38.79 -38.89
N SER A 240 5.96 39.95 -38.32
CA SER A 240 6.54 41.06 -39.08
C SER A 240 7.99 40.72 -39.43
N GLY A 241 8.20 40.22 -40.65
CA GLY A 241 9.54 40.12 -41.21
C GLY A 241 10.11 41.51 -41.47
N THR A 242 11.05 41.95 -40.64
CA THR A 242 11.96 43.03 -41.00
C THR A 242 13.06 42.46 -41.88
N ASN A 243 12.92 42.83 -43.15
CA ASN A 243 13.81 42.59 -44.26
C ASN A 243 14.97 43.60 -44.16
N GLU A 244 16.20 43.15 -43.90
CA GLU A 244 17.41 43.94 -44.15
C GLU A 244 18.40 43.09 -44.95
N GLY A 245 18.43 43.33 -46.26
CA GLY A 245 19.67 43.27 -47.06
C GLY A 245 20.30 44.67 -47.13
N PRO A 246 21.38 44.89 -47.89
CA PRO A 246 21.92 44.08 -48.98
C PRO A 246 23.16 43.25 -48.64
#